data_AF-A0A1W1XZA7-F1
#
_entry.id   AF-A0A1W1XZA7-F1
#
_cell.length_a   1.000
_cell.length_b   1.000
_cell.length_c   1.000
_cell.angle_alpha   90.00
_cell.angle_beta   90.00
_cell.angle_gamma   90.00
#
_symmetry.space_group_name_H-M   'P 1'
#
loop_
_entity.id
_entity.type
_entity.pdbx_description
1 polymer ?
#
loop_
_entity_poly.entity_id
_entity_poly.type
_entity_poly.pdbx_seq_one_letter_code
_entity_poly.pdbx_strand_id
1 'polypeptide(L)'
;MFLKTALALVLIAGTACAQDYYKADPGKLAQLEAQRCSKLYNEGRLIRTRLAAGNNHSYDVEKMKARLAEVDSDAGKYCQNWQPPATPTPVPPAKPARRR
;
A
#
# COMPACT_ATOMS: atom_id res chain seq x y z
N MET A 1 -14.93 32.20 45.65
CA MET A 1 -15.55 32.09 44.30
C MET A 1 -14.55 32.18 43.14
N PHE A 2 -13.23 32.10 43.36
CA PHE A 2 -12.22 32.28 42.29
C PHE A 2 -11.64 30.98 41.70
N LEU A 3 -11.95 29.82 42.30
CA LEU A 3 -11.41 28.54 41.85
C LEU A 3 -12.16 27.95 40.64
N LYS A 4 -13.44 28.32 40.46
CA LYS A 4 -14.29 27.80 39.37
C LYS A 4 -13.99 28.45 38.01
N THR A 5 -13.47 29.68 37.99
CA THR A 5 -13.13 30.40 36.76
C THR A 5 -11.78 29.99 36.18
N ALA A 6 -10.82 29.60 37.02
CA ALA A 6 -9.51 29.13 36.57
C ALA A 6 -9.57 27.79 35.82
N LEU A 7 -10.45 26.86 36.25
CA LEU A 7 -10.60 25.56 35.62
C LEU A 7 -11.20 25.66 34.20
N ALA A 8 -12.13 26.61 33.98
CA ALA A 8 -12.76 26.83 32.68
C ALA A 8 -11.78 27.38 31.62
N LEU A 9 -10.79 28.17 32.03
CA LEU A 9 -9.79 28.75 31.12
C LEU A 9 -8.77 27.71 30.61
N VAL A 10 -8.43 26.70 31.41
CA VAL A 10 -7.50 25.62 31.00
C VAL A 10 -8.15 24.67 29.98
N LEU A 11 -9.45 24.43 30.09
CA LEU A 11 -10.21 23.59 29.16
C LEU A 11 -10.37 24.21 27.76
N ILE A 12 -10.41 25.55 27.65
CA ILE A 12 -10.54 26.25 26.36
C ILE A 12 -9.20 26.32 25.61
N ALA A 13 -8.07 26.37 26.33
CA ALA A 13 -6.74 26.38 25.71
C ALA A 13 -6.30 25.02 25.15
N GLY A 14 -6.86 23.91 25.64
CA GLY A 14 -6.52 22.56 25.19
C GLY A 14 -7.05 22.20 23.79
N THR A 15 -8.09 22.88 23.29
CA THR A 15 -8.72 22.53 22.00
C THR A 15 -8.06 23.21 20.81
N ALA A 16 -7.36 24.32 21.00
CA ALA A 16 -6.70 25.07 19.93
C ALA A 16 -5.45 24.36 19.38
N CYS A 17 -4.67 23.69 20.23
CA CYS A 17 -3.46 22.98 19.80
C CYS A 17 -3.72 21.62 19.13
N ALA A 18 -4.93 21.05 19.28
CA ALA A 18 -5.30 19.80 18.64
C ALA A 18 -5.64 19.98 17.15
N GLN A 19 -6.13 21.15 16.74
CA GLN A 19 -6.58 21.35 15.35
C GLN A 19 -5.43 21.44 14.34
N ASP A 20 -4.24 21.92 14.74
CA ASP A 20 -3.07 21.96 13.85
C ASP A 20 -2.28 20.65 13.82
N TYR A 21 -2.33 19.83 14.88
CA TYR A 21 -1.60 18.56 14.93
C TYR A 21 -2.22 17.46 14.04
N TYR A 22 -3.51 17.57 13.71
CA TYR A 22 -4.26 16.60 12.89
C TYR A 22 -4.58 17.09 11.47
N LYS A 23 -3.89 18.12 10.97
CA LYS A 23 -4.08 18.50 9.56
C LYS A 23 -3.56 17.40 8.65
N ALA A 24 -4.45 16.86 7.83
CA ALA A 24 -4.10 15.87 6.82
C ALA A 24 -3.14 16.53 5.81
N ASP A 25 -1.87 16.19 5.90
CA ASP A 25 -0.88 16.59 4.89
C ASP A 25 -1.21 15.89 3.56
N PRO A 26 -1.60 16.63 2.51
CA PRO A 26 -1.97 16.03 1.24
C PRO A 26 -0.80 15.28 0.59
N GLY A 27 0.45 15.68 0.85
CA GLY A 27 1.63 14.98 0.36
C GLY A 27 1.78 13.60 0.99
N LYS A 28 1.57 13.51 2.30
CA LYS A 28 1.59 12.23 3.03
C LYS A 28 0.45 11.30 2.61
N LEU A 29 -0.74 11.85 2.34
CA LEU A 29 -1.86 11.06 1.81
C LEU A 29 -1.54 10.46 0.44
N ALA A 30 -1.01 11.26 -0.49
CA ALA A 30 -0.62 10.79 -1.81
C ALA A 30 0.45 9.68 -1.73
N GLN A 31 1.41 9.79 -0.80
CA GLN A 31 2.39 8.73 -0.56
C GLN A 31 1.75 7.43 -0.05
N LEU A 32 0.81 7.52 0.89
CA LEU A 32 0.10 6.35 1.42
C LEU A 32 -0.76 5.67 0.35
N GLU A 33 -1.40 6.43 -0.53
CA GLU A 33 -2.15 5.91 -1.67
C GLU A 33 -1.21 5.19 -2.66
N ALA A 34 -0.07 5.80 -3.00
CA ALA A 34 0.93 5.17 -3.86
C ALA A 34 1.50 3.88 -3.23
N GLN A 35 1.76 3.86 -1.92
CA GLN A 35 2.19 2.66 -1.20
C GLN A 35 1.12 1.57 -1.21
N ARG A 36 -0.15 1.94 -1.00
CA ARG A 36 -1.28 1.00 -1.08
C ARG A 36 -1.36 0.33 -2.44
N CYS A 37 -1.31 1.11 -3.52
CA CYS A 37 -1.39 0.60 -4.87
C CYS A 37 -0.19 -0.27 -5.24
N SER A 38 1.01 0.11 -4.78
CA SER A 38 2.22 -0.71 -4.94
C SER A 38 2.10 -2.06 -4.25
N LYS A 39 1.48 -2.10 -3.06
CA LYS A 39 1.24 -3.34 -2.32
C LYS A 39 0.25 -4.25 -3.04
N LEU A 40 -0.90 -3.71 -3.46
CA LEU A 40 -1.92 -4.46 -4.21
C LEU A 40 -1.36 -5.04 -5.51
N TYR A 41 -0.61 -4.23 -6.26
CA TYR A 41 0.05 -4.68 -7.48
C TYR A 41 1.02 -5.85 -7.24
N ASN A 42 1.88 -5.74 -6.22
CA ASN A 42 2.84 -6.79 -5.90
C ASN A 42 2.16 -8.08 -5.42
N GLU A 43 1.11 -7.95 -4.63
CA GLU A 43 0.31 -9.08 -4.16
C GLU A 43 -0.37 -9.80 -5.33
N GLY A 44 -1.06 -9.06 -6.19
CA GLY A 44 -1.70 -9.62 -7.38
C GLY A 44 -0.70 -10.30 -8.32
N ARG A 45 0.48 -9.68 -8.54
CA ARG A 45 1.56 -10.29 -9.32
C ARG A 45 2.04 -11.60 -8.71
N LEU A 46 2.30 -11.62 -7.40
CA LEU A 46 2.77 -12.83 -6.71
C LEU A 46 1.75 -13.97 -6.80
N ILE A 47 0.46 -13.67 -6.58
CA ILE A 47 -0.60 -14.66 -6.66
C ILE A 47 -0.69 -15.23 -8.08
N ARG A 48 -0.67 -14.39 -9.12
CA ARG A 48 -0.67 -14.84 -10.53
C ARG A 48 0.55 -15.70 -10.84
N THR A 49 1.74 -15.32 -10.37
CA THR A 49 2.96 -16.15 -10.54
C THR A 49 2.81 -17.50 -9.87
N ARG A 50 2.29 -17.56 -8.65
CA ARG A 50 2.06 -18.83 -7.94
C ARG A 50 1.05 -19.71 -8.67
N LEU A 51 -0.07 -19.14 -9.11
CA LEU A 51 -1.09 -19.85 -9.88
C LEU A 51 -0.51 -20.42 -11.19
N ALA A 52 0.33 -19.64 -11.89
CA ALA A 52 0.98 -20.07 -13.12
C ALA A 52 2.03 -21.18 -12.91
N ALA A 53 2.64 -21.27 -11.73
CA ALA A 53 3.67 -22.27 -11.43
C ALA A 53 3.11 -23.72 -11.32
N GLY A 54 1.79 -23.90 -11.19
CA GLY A 54 1.13 -25.21 -11.27
C GLY A 54 1.37 -26.19 -10.11
N ASN A 55 2.26 -25.90 -9.16
CA ASN A 55 2.65 -26.79 -8.07
C ASN A 55 1.86 -26.58 -6.76
N ASN A 56 0.63 -26.06 -6.82
CA ASN A 56 -0.16 -25.74 -5.62
C ASN A 56 -1.24 -26.80 -5.35
N HIS A 57 -1.58 -27.02 -4.09
CA HIS A 57 -2.74 -27.84 -3.73
C HIS A 57 -4.05 -27.16 -4.15
N SER A 58 -5.09 -27.95 -4.44
CA SER A 58 -6.38 -27.44 -4.93
C SER A 58 -7.04 -26.44 -3.97
N TYR A 59 -6.97 -26.68 -2.66
CA TYR A 59 -7.46 -25.74 -1.64
C TYR A 59 -6.73 -24.39 -1.69
N ASP A 60 -5.42 -24.41 -1.91
CA ASP A 60 -4.61 -23.18 -2.02
C ASP A 60 -4.94 -22.41 -3.29
N VAL A 61 -5.26 -23.12 -4.39
CA VAL A 61 -5.67 -22.50 -5.66
C VAL A 61 -6.96 -21.71 -5.51
N GLU A 62 -7.99 -22.30 -4.91
CA GLU A 62 -9.29 -21.60 -4.72
C GLU A 62 -9.15 -20.40 -3.79
N LYS A 63 -8.38 -20.56 -2.70
CA LYS A 63 -8.08 -19.44 -1.79
C LYS A 63 -7.31 -18.32 -2.50
N MET A 64 -6.33 -18.66 -3.34
CA MET A 64 -5.57 -17.70 -4.13
C MET A 64 -6.43 -16.98 -5.16
N LYS A 65 -7.35 -17.69 -5.84
CA LYS A 65 -8.29 -17.07 -6.79
C LYS A 65 -9.23 -16.09 -6.09
N ALA A 66 -9.82 -16.48 -4.96
CA ALA A 66 -10.67 -15.60 -4.17
C ALA A 66 -9.90 -14.34 -3.74
N ARG A 67 -8.68 -14.53 -3.23
CA ARG A 67 -7.82 -13.40 -2.85
C ARG A 67 -7.44 -12.51 -4.02
N LEU A 68 -7.15 -13.10 -5.19
CA LEU A 68 -6.84 -12.33 -6.40
C LEU A 68 -8.03 -11.47 -6.83
N ALA A 69 -9.25 -11.99 -6.75
CA ALA A 69 -10.46 -11.22 -7.07
C ALA A 69 -10.65 -10.02 -6.13
N GLU A 70 -10.40 -10.19 -4.83
CA GLU A 70 -10.42 -9.08 -3.87
C GLU A 70 -9.36 -8.02 -4.20
N VAL A 71 -8.12 -8.46 -4.47
CA VAL A 71 -7.00 -7.55 -4.80
C VAL A 71 -7.27 -6.78 -6.08
N ASP A 72 -7.76 -7.45 -7.13
CA ASP A 72 -8.08 -6.81 -8.41
C ASP A 72 -9.28 -5.84 -8.26
N SER A 73 -10.27 -6.16 -7.42
CA SER A 73 -11.38 -5.26 -7.09
C SER A 73 -10.90 -4.00 -6.36
N ASP A 74 -10.08 -4.16 -5.32
CA ASP A 74 -9.50 -3.05 -4.58
C ASP A 74 -8.60 -2.18 -5.46
N ALA A 75 -7.77 -2.79 -6.30
CA ALA A 75 -6.92 -2.07 -7.24
C ALA A 75 -7.76 -1.27 -8.24
N GLY A 76 -8.82 -1.86 -8.80
CA GLY A 76 -9.74 -1.17 -9.71
C GLY A 76 -10.47 0.02 -9.08
N LYS A 77 -10.73 -0.05 -7.77
CA LYS A 77 -11.41 1.01 -7.02
C LYS A 77 -10.47 2.16 -6.61
N TYR A 78 -9.26 1.84 -6.17
CA TYR A 78 -8.39 2.81 -5.48
C TYR A 78 -7.14 3.22 -6.27
N CYS A 79 -6.82 2.54 -7.37
CA CYS A 79 -5.54 2.69 -8.07
C CYS A 79 -5.66 3.09 -9.54
N GLN A 80 -6.78 3.69 -9.95
CA GLN A 80 -7.08 4.00 -11.37
C GLN A 80 -6.04 4.91 -12.03
N ASN A 81 -5.47 5.86 -11.27
CA ASN A 81 -4.45 6.80 -11.75
C ASN A 81 -3.03 6.41 -11.33
N TRP A 82 -2.86 5.25 -10.68
CA TRP A 82 -1.55 4.76 -10.26
C TRP A 82 -0.96 3.87 -11.36
N GLN A 83 0.32 4.06 -11.63
CA GLN A 83 1.06 3.26 -12.61
C GLN A 83 2.13 2.43 -11.88
N PRO A 84 2.28 1.15 -12.22
CA PRO A 84 3.33 0.34 -11.63
C PRO A 84 4.70 0.90 -11.99
N PRO A 85 5.66 0.86 -11.05
CA PRO A 85 7.03 1.24 -11.34
C PRO A 85 7.57 0.34 -12.45
N ALA A 86 8.33 0.91 -13.38
CA ALA A 86 8.96 0.16 -14.45
C ALA A 86 9.78 -1.00 -13.85
N THR A 87 9.41 -2.23 -14.18
CA THR A 87 10.23 -3.39 -13.83
C THR A 87 11.59 -3.24 -14.52
N PRO A 88 12.72 -3.25 -13.78
CA PRO A 88 14.02 -3.24 -14.42
C PRO A 88 14.15 -4.48 -15.31
N THR A 89 14.48 -4.27 -16.58
CA THR A 89 14.73 -5.35 -17.53
C THR A 89 15.92 -6.16 -17.02
N PRO A 90 15.80 -7.49 -16.82
CA PRO A 90 16.94 -8.29 -16.42
C PRO A 90 18.02 -8.17 -17.50
N VAL A 91 19.21 -7.72 -17.10
CA VAL A 91 20.38 -7.69 -17.98
C VAL A 91 20.68 -9.14 -18.36
N PRO A 92 20.68 -9.52 -19.65
CA PRO A 92 20.98 -10.88 -20.04
C PRO A 92 22.36 -11.29 -19.50
N PRO A 93 22.51 -12.51 -18.97
CA PRO A 93 23.76 -12.96 -18.39
C PRO A 93 24.86 -12.88 -19.46
N ALA A 94 25.97 -12.21 -19.12
CA ALA A 94 27.13 -12.12 -20.01
C ALA A 94 27.56 -13.54 -20.39
N LYS A 95 27.55 -13.85 -21.69
CA LYS A 95 28.03 -15.14 -22.22
C LYS A 95 29.47 -15.34 -21.71
N PRO A 96 29.80 -16.44 -21.01
CA PRO A 96 31.16 -16.66 -20.56
C PRO A 96 32.09 -16.71 -21.78
N ALA A 97 33.11 -15.85 -21.78
CA ALA A 97 34.15 -15.88 -22.79
C ALA A 97 34.84 -17.25 -22.72
N ARG A 98 34.67 -18.06 -23.77
CA ARG A 98 35.29 -19.37 -23.91
C ARG A 98 36.82 -19.17 -23.94
N ARG A 99 37.50 -19.38 -22.80
CA ARG A 99 38.97 -19.49 -22.78
C ARG A 99 39.34 -20.69 -23.65
N ARG A 100 40.05 -20.43 -24.75
CA ARG A 100 40.78 -21.43 -25.53
C ARG A 100 42.19 -21.52 -24.98
#